data_AF-A0AA37XMW3-F1
#
_entry.id   AF-A0AA37XMW3-F1
#
_cell.length_a   1.000
_cell.length_b   1.000
_cell.length_c   1.000
_cell.angle_alpha   90.00
_cell.angle_beta   90.00
_cell.angle_gamma   90.00
#
_symmetry.space_group_name_H-M   'P 1'
#
loop_
_entity.id
_entity.type
_entity.pdbx_description
1 polymer ?
#
loop_
_entity_poly.entity_id
_entity_poly.type
_entity_poly.pdbx_seq_one_letter_code
_entity_poly.pdbx_strand_id
1 'polypeptide(L)'
;MEAYYIAQCAYNTTLMFSPDVIIFGGGVMKQKHMVQKVHQTFNQLLNNYVQTPELENYIVTPYLEDDAGIFGCLALARQTKLDKK
;
A
#
# COMPACT_ATOMS: atom_id res chain seq x y z
N MET A 1 16.11 -7.75 -4.32
CA MET A 1 15.62 -8.57 -3.18
C MET A 1 14.46 -7.91 -2.46
N GLU A 2 14.47 -6.59 -2.40
CA GLU A 2 13.48 -5.68 -1.81
C GLU A 2 12.05 -5.99 -2.26
N ALA A 3 11.82 -6.14 -3.58
CA ALA A 3 10.50 -6.45 -4.12
C ALA A 3 9.89 -7.73 -3.53
N TYR A 4 10.71 -8.75 -3.26
CA TYR A 4 10.26 -10.02 -2.68
C TYR A 4 9.75 -9.83 -1.25
N TYR A 5 10.50 -9.12 -0.42
CA TYR A 5 10.09 -8.86 0.96
C TYR A 5 8.88 -7.93 1.05
N ILE A 6 8.78 -6.93 0.18
CA ILE A 6 7.59 -6.07 0.10
C ILE A 6 6.37 -6.88 -0.35
N ALA A 7 6.53 -7.76 -1.34
CA ALA A 7 5.46 -8.66 -1.77
C ALA A 7 5.03 -9.64 -0.66
N GLN A 8 5.96 -10.17 0.14
CA GLN A 8 5.62 -10.99 1.32
C GLN A 8 4.84 -10.20 2.38
N CYS A 9 5.20 -8.93 2.61
CA CYS A 9 4.45 -8.04 3.49
C CYS A 9 3.02 -7.83 2.99
N ALA A 10 2.85 -7.55 1.68
CA ALA A 10 1.54 -7.42 1.05
C ALA A 10 0.74 -8.73 1.12
N TYR A 11 1.37 -9.88 0.89
CA TYR A 11 0.76 -11.21 0.98
C TYR A 11 0.24 -11.48 2.39
N ASN A 12 1.08 -11.30 3.42
CA ASN A 12 0.67 -11.50 4.81
C ASN A 12 -0.46 -10.53 5.21
N THR A 13 -0.37 -9.26 4.80
CA THR A 13 -1.40 -8.26 5.08
C THR A 13 -2.73 -8.62 4.41
N THR A 14 -2.69 -9.10 3.17
CA THR A 14 -3.86 -9.58 2.42
C THR A 14 -4.56 -10.71 3.18
N LEU A 15 -3.80 -11.71 3.63
CA LEU A 15 -4.36 -12.87 4.32
C LEU A 15 -4.83 -12.56 5.75
N MET A 16 -4.23 -11.58 6.42
CA MET A 16 -4.59 -11.22 7.80
C MET A 16 -5.77 -10.25 7.86
N PHE A 17 -5.86 -9.29 6.93
CA PHE A 17 -6.78 -8.15 7.06
C PHE A 17 -7.72 -7.97 5.87
N SER A 18 -7.46 -8.62 4.72
CA SER A 18 -8.25 -8.46 3.50
C SER A 18 -8.56 -6.98 3.17
N PRO A 19 -7.56 -6.08 3.12
CA PRO A 19 -7.81 -4.67 2.85
C PRO A 19 -8.34 -4.46 1.42
N ASP A 20 -9.01 -3.34 1.17
CA ASP A 20 -9.40 -2.94 -0.19
C ASP A 20 -8.22 -2.36 -0.98
N VAL A 21 -7.23 -1.77 -0.29
CA VAL A 21 -6.03 -1.16 -0.87
C VAL A 21 -4.85 -1.21 0.10
N ILE A 22 -3.66 -1.46 -0.42
CA ILE A 22 -2.37 -1.39 0.28
C ILE A 22 -1.54 -0.28 -0.36
N ILE A 23 -1.17 0.72 0.43
CA ILE A 23 -0.38 1.87 -0.02
C ILE A 23 1.04 1.74 0.54
N PHE A 24 2.03 1.54 -0.33
CA PHE A 24 3.43 1.55 0.07
C PHE A 24 4.14 2.84 -0.31
N GLY A 25 4.52 3.63 0.70
CA GLY A 25 5.32 4.85 0.55
C GLY A 25 6.83 4.62 0.59
N GLY A 26 7.58 5.72 0.72
CA GLY A 26 9.04 5.73 0.85
C GLY A 26 9.79 5.65 -0.49
N GLY A 27 11.07 6.02 -0.47
CA GLY A 27 11.88 6.19 -1.69
C GLY A 27 12.11 4.91 -2.50
N VAL A 28 12.03 3.74 -1.86
CA VAL A 28 12.19 2.44 -2.56
C VAL A 28 11.02 2.18 -3.49
N MET A 29 9.79 2.44 -3.04
CA MET A 29 8.58 2.21 -3.83
C MET A 29 8.30 3.31 -4.86
N LYS A 30 8.97 4.47 -4.75
CA LYS A 30 8.92 5.55 -5.74
C LYS A 30 9.53 5.15 -7.09
N GLN A 31 10.35 4.10 -7.13
CA GLN A 31 10.97 3.62 -8.36
C GLN A 31 9.94 2.87 -9.22
N LYS A 32 9.64 3.35 -10.44
CA LYS A 32 8.60 2.79 -11.33
C LYS A 32 8.68 1.28 -11.54
N HIS A 33 9.89 0.74 -11.64
CA HIS A 33 10.09 -0.69 -11.85
C HIS A 33 9.87 -1.54 -10.59
N MET A 34 9.83 -0.92 -9.40
CA MET A 34 9.67 -1.63 -8.14
C MET A 34 8.23 -2.12 -7.98
N VAL A 35 7.25 -1.27 -8.28
CA VAL A 35 5.82 -1.63 -8.20
C VAL A 35 5.52 -2.85 -9.05
N GLN A 36 5.98 -2.87 -10.31
CA GLN A 36 5.79 -4.02 -11.21
C GLN A 36 6.43 -5.31 -10.68
N LYS A 37 7.64 -5.23 -10.12
CA LYS A 37 8.30 -6.39 -9.50
C LYS A 37 7.56 -6.90 -8.27
N VAL A 38 7.02 -6.00 -7.46
CA VAL A 38 6.18 -6.34 -6.30
C VAL A 38 4.90 -7.02 -6.76
N HIS A 39 4.21 -6.50 -7.77
CA HIS A 39 3.01 -7.12 -8.33
C HIS A 39 3.27 -8.54 -8.85
N GLN A 40 4.33 -8.73 -9.64
CA GLN A 40 4.71 -10.04 -10.16
C GLN A 40 5.01 -11.03 -9.02
N THR A 41 5.79 -10.60 -8.04
CA THR A 41 6.17 -11.47 -6.92
C THR A 41 4.98 -11.77 -6.00
N PHE A 42 4.12 -10.78 -5.76
CA PHE A 42 2.90 -10.95 -4.98
C PHE A 42 1.96 -11.96 -5.63
N ASN A 43 1.75 -11.87 -6.95
CA ASN A 43 0.90 -12.82 -7.67
C ASN A 43 1.45 -14.25 -7.61
N GLN A 44 2.78 -14.40 -7.72
CA GLN A 44 3.45 -15.69 -7.54
C GLN A 44 3.27 -16.27 -6.13
N LEU A 45 3.37 -15.42 -5.09
CA LEU A 45 3.18 -15.83 -3.71
C LEU A 45 1.72 -16.20 -3.40
N LEU A 46 0.77 -15.41 -3.92
CA LEU A 46 -0.66 -15.61 -3.68
C LEU A 46 -1.18 -16.85 -4.41
N ASN A 47 -0.66 -17.12 -5.61
CA ASN A 47 -0.97 -18.29 -6.42
C ASN A 47 -2.49 -18.59 -6.51
N ASN A 48 -3.29 -17.54 -6.75
CA ASN A 48 -4.76 -17.60 -6.83
C ASN A 48 -5.45 -18.20 -5.59
N TYR A 49 -4.81 -18.19 -4.43
CA TYR A 49 -5.38 -18.73 -3.19
C TYR A 49 -6.63 -17.94 -2.72
N VAL A 50 -6.59 -16.61 -2.86
CA VAL A 50 -7.72 -15.71 -2.62
C VAL A 50 -7.88 -14.74 -3.77
N GLN A 51 -9.11 -14.25 -3.97
CA GLN A 51 -9.41 -13.19 -4.93
C GLN A 51 -8.95 -11.86 -4.36
N THR A 52 -8.24 -11.07 -5.17
CA THR A 52 -7.84 -9.68 -4.83
C THR A 52 -8.34 -8.74 -5.92
N PRO A 53 -8.48 -7.43 -5.63
CA PRO A 53 -8.66 -6.44 -6.68
C PRO A 53 -7.48 -6.46 -7.67
N GLU A 54 -7.67 -5.82 -8.83
CA GLU A 54 -6.61 -5.61 -9.82
C GLU A 54 -5.37 -5.00 -9.15
N LEU A 55 -4.18 -5.56 -9.41
CA LEU A 55 -2.97 -5.23 -8.65
C LEU A 55 -2.58 -3.76 -8.76
N GLU A 56 -2.88 -3.12 -9.90
CA GLU A 56 -2.68 -1.70 -10.16
C GLU A 56 -3.53 -0.79 -9.28
N ASN A 57 -4.66 -1.31 -8.77
CA ASN A 57 -5.55 -0.60 -7.84
C ASN A 57 -5.42 -1.11 -6.41
N TYR A 58 -4.85 -2.31 -6.24
CA TYR A 58 -4.72 -2.96 -4.95
C TYR A 58 -3.42 -2.59 -4.22
N ILE A 59 -2.26 -2.69 -4.89
CA ILE A 59 -0.95 -2.37 -4.31
C ILE A 59 -0.40 -1.14 -5.01
N VAL A 60 -0.51 0.01 -4.36
CA VAL A 60 -0.27 1.33 -4.97
C VAL A 60 0.77 2.15 -4.20
N THR A 61 1.26 3.20 -4.85
CA THR A 61 2.07 4.25 -4.20
C THR A 61 1.18 5.41 -3.73
N PRO A 62 1.58 6.19 -2.71
CA PRO A 62 0.78 7.30 -2.21
C PRO A 62 0.51 8.33 -3.31
N TYR A 63 -0.75 8.73 -3.46
CA TYR A 63 -1.13 9.81 -4.38
C TYR A 63 -0.52 11.17 -3.99
N LEU A 64 -0.39 11.41 -2.68
CA LEU A 64 0.21 12.63 -2.12
C LEU A 64 1.74 12.57 -2.06
N GLU A 65 2.36 11.59 -2.73
CA GLU A 65 3.80 11.34 -2.73
C GLU A 65 4.42 11.44 -1.31
N ASP A 66 5.38 12.35 -1.14
CA ASP A 66 6.15 12.55 0.09
C ASP A 66 5.37 13.39 1.15
N ASP A 67 4.26 14.03 0.76
CA ASP A 67 3.46 14.90 1.63
C ASP A 67 2.35 14.15 2.38
N ALA A 68 2.15 12.86 2.11
CA ALA A 68 1.09 12.05 2.72
C ALA A 68 1.07 12.15 4.26
N GLY A 69 2.25 12.17 4.89
CA GLY A 69 2.38 12.34 6.34
C GLY A 69 1.96 13.72 6.84
N ILE A 70 2.36 14.80 6.13
CA ILE A 70 2.03 16.18 6.50
C ILE A 70 0.53 16.41 6.38
N PHE A 71 -0.08 15.96 5.28
CA PHE A 71 -1.54 16.01 5.11
C PHE A 71 -2.27 15.16 6.16
N GLY A 72 -1.70 14.02 6.56
CA GLY A 72 -2.21 13.22 7.68
C GLY A 72 -2.29 14.02 8.99
N CYS A 73 -1.23 14.76 9.34
CA CYS A 73 -1.22 15.63 10.51
C CYS A 73 -2.30 16.73 10.44
N LEU A 74 -2.46 17.37 9.28
CA LEU A 74 -3.50 18.37 9.06
C LEU A 74 -4.91 17.77 9.17
N ALA A 75 -5.10 16.55 8.65
CA ALA A 75 -6.36 15.82 8.73
C ALA A 75 -6.73 15.50 10.19
N LEU A 76 -5.76 15.02 10.99
CA LEU A 76 -5.95 14.74 12.42
C LEU A 76 -6.31 16.00 13.21
N ALA A 77 -5.65 17.13 12.93
CA ALA A 77 -5.98 18.42 13.54
C ALA A 77 -7.40 18.88 13.19
N ARG A 78 -7.80 18.73 11.91
CA ARG A 78 -9.16 19.04 11.45
C ARG A 78 -10.20 18.15 12.13
N GLN A 79 -9.96 16.84 12.20
CA GLN A 79 -10.84 15.88 12.87
C GLN A 79 -11.05 16.25 14.34
N THR A 80 -9.96 16.48 15.07
CA THR A 80 -10.02 16.88 16.50
C THR A 80 -10.82 18.17 16.72
N LYS A 81 -10.76 19.12 15.78
CA LYS A 81 -11.54 20.36 15.84
C LYS A 81 -13.03 20.12 15.59
N LEU A 82 -13.39 19.19 14.71
CA LEU A 82 -14.77 18.84 14.39
C LEU A 82 -15.41 18.00 15.50
N ASP A 83 -14.67 17.07 16.11
CA ASP A 83 -15.17 16.19 17.18
C ASP A 83 -15.43 16.94 18.50
N LYS A 84 -14.86 18.14 18.67
CA LYS A 84 -15.08 19.02 19.83
C LYS A 84 -16.30 19.95 19.66
N LYS A 85 -17.06 19.82 18.58
CA LYS A 85 -18.28 20.59 18.30
C LYS A 85 -19.51 19.75 18.57
#